data_AF-A0A7K3Y4U6-F1
#
_entry.id   AF-A0A7K3Y4U6-F1
#
_cell.length_a   1.000
_cell.length_b   1.000
_cell.length_c   1.000
_cell.angle_alpha   90.00
_cell.angle_beta   90.00
_cell.angle_gamma   90.00
#
_symmetry.space_group_name_H-M   'P 1'
#
loop_
_entity.id
_entity.type
_entity.pdbx_description
1 polymer ?
#
loop_
_entity_poly.entity_id
_entity_poly.type
_entity_poly.pdbx_seq_one_letter_code
_entity_poly.pdbx_strand_id
1 'polypeptide(L)'
;MMRIALLGFGSVGQGIARAILEKDLGITVTGLADSRSGMIDASGIDLSAVLGRKEQGEPCGDPDTSSMDVVEEAEYDILIEVTPTDVETAEPALGHIRGALQRGRHVVTSNKGPIAIDYPGLRALAEESGVFLKYEATVCGAIPLIHAMQEGLAGNTITRICGVF
;
A
#
# COMPACT_ATOMS: atom_id res chain seq x y z
N MET A 1 -6.51 -10.39 -14.25
CA MET A 1 -7.16 -9.82 -13.07
C MET A 1 -6.14 -9.81 -11.97
N MET A 2 -5.88 -8.65 -11.36
CA MET A 2 -4.80 -8.44 -10.39
C MET A 2 -5.39 -8.40 -8.99
N ARG A 3 -4.89 -9.22 -8.07
CA ARG A 3 -5.37 -9.28 -6.68
C ARG A 3 -4.54 -8.36 -5.80
N ILE A 4 -5.21 -7.61 -4.93
CA ILE A 4 -4.53 -6.70 -4.02
C ILE A 4 -4.99 -6.88 -2.58
N ALA A 5 -4.07 -6.68 -1.64
CA ALA A 5 -4.38 -6.45 -0.24
C ALA A 5 -4.24 -4.94 0.07
N LEU A 6 -5.22 -4.34 0.73
CA LEU A 6 -5.26 -2.91 1.04
C LEU A 6 -5.19 -2.68 2.55
N LEU A 7 -4.05 -2.21 3.05
CA LEU A 7 -3.87 -1.87 4.46
C LEU A 7 -3.96 -0.37 4.67
N GLY A 8 -4.84 0.02 5.58
CA GLY A 8 -5.19 1.41 5.84
C GLY A 8 -6.43 1.81 5.05
N PHE A 9 -7.53 2.02 5.76
CA PHE A 9 -8.82 2.39 5.16
C PHE A 9 -9.34 3.76 5.63
N GLY A 10 -8.41 4.71 5.73
CA GLY A 10 -8.66 6.15 5.89
C GLY A 10 -8.87 6.86 4.55
N SER A 11 -8.56 8.16 4.47
CA SER A 11 -8.81 8.98 3.27
C SER A 11 -8.16 8.43 1.99
N VAL A 12 -6.90 7.99 2.08
CA VAL A 12 -6.16 7.45 0.91
C VAL A 12 -6.73 6.10 0.50
N GLY A 13 -6.86 5.14 1.43
CA GLY A 13 -7.41 3.81 1.14
C GLY A 13 -8.83 3.85 0.58
N GLN A 14 -9.71 4.70 1.13
CA GLN A 14 -11.06 4.90 0.59
C GLN A 14 -11.03 5.57 -0.79
N GLY A 15 -10.11 6.50 -1.04
CA GLY A 15 -9.90 7.08 -2.36
C GLY A 15 -9.49 6.04 -3.41
N ILE A 16 -8.60 5.10 -3.02
CA ILE A 16 -8.22 3.96 -3.86
C ILE A 16 -9.42 3.06 -4.13
N ALA A 17 -10.20 2.72 -3.10
CA ALA A 17 -11.41 1.90 -3.28
C ALA A 17 -12.42 2.54 -4.24
N ARG A 18 -12.68 3.84 -4.11
CA ARG A 18 -13.53 4.58 -5.05
C ARG A 18 -12.96 4.55 -6.47
N ALA A 19 -11.66 4.78 -6.63
CA ALA A 19 -11.02 4.75 -7.94
C ALA A 19 -11.10 3.37 -8.60
N ILE A 20 -11.01 2.28 -7.83
CA ILE A 20 -11.18 0.89 -8.34
C ILE A 20 -12.64 0.63 -8.75
N LEU A 21 -13.63 1.15 -8.01
CA LEU A 21 -15.04 1.00 -8.37
C LEU A 21 -15.41 1.82 -9.60
N GLU A 22 -14.87 3.03 -9.73
CA GLU A 22 -15.15 3.94 -10.84
C GLU A 22 -14.45 3.54 -12.15
N LYS A 23 -13.28 2.90 -12.05
CA LYS A 23 -12.43 2.56 -13.18
C LYS A 23 -12.37 1.04 -13.30
N ASP A 24 -12.78 0.50 -14.44
CA ASP A 24 -12.62 -0.94 -14.74
C ASP A 24 -11.13 -1.28 -14.94
N LEU A 25 -10.41 -1.42 -13.83
CA LEU A 25 -8.96 -1.65 -13.79
C LEU A 25 -8.60 -3.14 -13.77
N GLY A 26 -9.58 -4.04 -13.76
CA GLY A 26 -9.35 -5.48 -13.60
C GLY A 26 -8.66 -5.84 -12.28
N ILE A 27 -8.93 -5.08 -11.21
CA ILE A 27 -8.38 -5.24 -9.86
C ILE A 27 -9.44 -5.88 -8.94
N THR A 28 -9.02 -6.86 -8.14
CA THR A 28 -9.85 -7.48 -7.11
C THR A 28 -9.17 -7.29 -5.76
N VAL A 29 -9.88 -6.74 -4.78
CA VAL A 29 -9.37 -6.63 -3.40
C VAL A 29 -9.68 -7.92 -2.68
N THR A 30 -8.65 -8.65 -2.24
CA THR A 30 -8.80 -9.94 -1.55
C THR A 30 -8.44 -9.88 -0.07
N GLY A 31 -7.81 -8.80 0.35
CA GLY A 31 -7.54 -8.48 1.75
C GLY A 31 -7.73 -6.99 2.00
N LEU A 32 -8.33 -6.62 3.13
CA LEU A 32 -8.50 -5.22 3.54
C LEU A 32 -8.43 -5.11 5.05
N ALA A 33 -7.65 -4.17 5.57
CA ALA A 33 -7.63 -3.89 7.01
C ALA A 33 -7.48 -2.40 7.32
N ASP A 34 -8.01 -2.01 8.48
CA ASP A 34 -7.69 -0.77 9.16
C ASP A 34 -7.08 -1.05 10.54
N SER A 35 -6.95 -0.02 11.39
CA SER A 35 -6.37 -0.19 12.72
C SER A 35 -7.27 -0.94 13.72
N ARG A 36 -8.52 -1.28 13.35
CA ARG A 36 -9.52 -1.87 14.25
C ARG A 36 -10.01 -3.24 13.81
N SER A 37 -9.83 -3.59 12.54
CA SER A 37 -10.48 -4.76 11.92
C SER A 37 -9.86 -5.08 10.56
N GLY A 38 -10.06 -6.31 10.12
CA GLY A 38 -9.60 -6.83 8.83
C GLY A 38 -10.60 -7.77 8.18
N MET A 39 -10.39 -8.04 6.90
CA MET A 39 -11.16 -9.01 6.14
C MET A 39 -10.31 -9.64 5.06
N ILE A 40 -10.56 -10.93 4.82
CA ILE A 40 -9.89 -11.72 3.80
C ILE A 40 -10.97 -12.47 3.03
N ASP A 41 -11.04 -12.24 1.72
CA ASP A 41 -11.95 -12.94 0.83
C ASP A 41 -11.27 -13.16 -0.52
N ALA A 42 -10.88 -14.41 -0.78
CA ALA A 42 -10.23 -14.79 -2.04
C ALA A 42 -11.13 -14.61 -3.27
N SER A 43 -12.46 -14.55 -3.10
CA SER A 43 -13.42 -14.30 -4.17
C SER A 43 -13.59 -12.81 -4.48
N GLY A 44 -13.14 -11.95 -3.58
CA GLY A 44 -13.17 -10.50 -3.71
C GLY A 44 -14.07 -9.82 -2.69
N ILE A 45 -13.58 -8.71 -2.16
CA ILE A 45 -14.28 -7.86 -1.19
C ILE A 45 -15.18 -6.86 -1.91
N ASP A 46 -16.43 -6.75 -1.48
CA ASP A 46 -17.36 -5.70 -1.94
C ASP A 46 -16.98 -4.34 -1.35
N LEU A 47 -16.16 -3.59 -2.10
CA LEU A 47 -15.71 -2.26 -1.70
C LEU A 47 -16.85 -1.27 -1.50
N SER A 48 -17.98 -1.40 -2.21
CA SER A 48 -19.12 -0.50 -2.05
C SER A 48 -19.75 -0.67 -0.67
N ALA A 49 -19.91 -1.93 -0.24
CA ALA A 49 -20.40 -2.24 1.10
C ALA A 49 -19.44 -1.77 2.20
N VAL A 50 -18.13 -1.97 2.03
CA VAL A 50 -17.12 -1.53 3.02
C VAL A 50 -17.06 -0.01 3.13
N LEU A 51 -17.16 0.72 2.02
CA LEU A 51 -17.25 2.19 2.03
C LEU A 51 -18.49 2.66 2.81
N GLY A 52 -19.66 2.07 2.55
CA GLY A 52 -20.91 2.41 3.24
C GLY A 52 -20.85 2.17 4.76
N ARG A 53 -20.19 1.09 5.20
CA ARG A 53 -19.92 0.82 6.63
C ARG A 53 -19.06 1.90 7.27
N LYS A 54 -17.99 2.31 6.59
CA LYS A 54 -17.07 3.32 7.14
C LYS A 54 -17.69 4.70 7.26
N GLU A 55 -18.59 5.08 6.36
CA GLU A 55 -19.35 6.32 6.48
C GLU A 55 -20.22 6.35 7.74
N GLN A 56 -20.65 5.18 8.22
CA GLN A 56 -21.40 5.02 9.47
C GLN A 56 -20.50 4.83 10.70
N GLY A 57 -19.18 4.88 10.54
CA GLY A 57 -18.19 4.71 11.60
C GLY A 57 -17.90 3.25 11.97
N GLU A 58 -18.50 2.29 11.27
CA GLU A 58 -18.37 0.86 11.55
C GLU A 58 -16.96 0.33 11.21
N PRO A 59 -16.55 -0.82 11.80
CA PRO A 59 -15.35 -1.54 11.37
C PRO A 59 -15.42 -1.92 9.89
N CYS A 60 -14.25 -2.05 9.25
CA CYS A 60 -14.24 -2.50 7.87
C CYS A 60 -14.59 -3.99 7.79
N GLY A 61 -14.08 -4.82 8.71
CA GLY A 61 -14.32 -6.25 8.77
C GLY A 61 -14.39 -6.81 10.19
N ASP A 62 -13.80 -7.98 10.40
CA ASP A 62 -13.72 -8.67 11.68
C ASP A 62 -12.68 -8.02 12.60
N PRO A 63 -13.03 -7.62 13.84
CA PRO A 63 -12.08 -7.10 14.83
C PRO A 63 -10.96 -8.08 15.23
N ASP A 64 -11.19 -9.39 15.07
CA ASP A 64 -10.20 -10.42 15.41
C ASP A 64 -9.19 -10.68 14.27
N THR A 65 -9.38 -10.04 13.11
CA THR A 65 -8.41 -10.07 12.00
C THR A 65 -7.58 -8.79 11.98
N SER A 66 -6.28 -8.91 12.21
CA SER A 66 -5.33 -7.81 12.17
C SER A 66 -4.85 -7.49 10.75
N SER A 67 -4.18 -6.34 10.58
CA SER A 67 -3.52 -6.00 9.33
C SER A 67 -2.38 -6.96 8.97
N MET A 68 -1.70 -7.54 9.97
CA MET A 68 -0.66 -8.52 9.72
C MET A 68 -1.24 -9.86 9.27
N ASP A 69 -2.39 -10.27 9.83
CA ASP A 69 -3.09 -11.47 9.35
C ASP A 69 -3.46 -11.32 7.87
N VAL A 70 -3.90 -10.13 7.45
CA VAL A 70 -4.11 -9.85 6.01
C VAL A 70 -2.81 -9.98 5.20
N VAL A 71 -1.66 -9.54 5.71
CA VAL A 71 -0.37 -9.72 5.01
C VAL A 71 -0.03 -11.20 4.85
N GLU A 72 -0.25 -12.00 5.88
CA GLU A 72 0.19 -13.40 5.99
C GLU A 72 -0.78 -14.41 5.38
N GLU A 73 -2.07 -14.14 5.40
CA GLU A 73 -3.11 -15.11 5.05
C GLU A 73 -3.83 -14.77 3.75
N ALA A 74 -3.92 -13.49 3.38
CA ALA A 74 -4.60 -13.11 2.15
C ALA A 74 -3.80 -13.52 0.90
N GLU A 75 -4.54 -13.92 -0.13
CA GLU A 75 -4.02 -14.26 -1.44
C GLU A 75 -4.04 -13.03 -2.37
N TYR A 76 -2.90 -12.37 -2.52
CA TYR A 76 -2.75 -11.14 -3.33
C TYR A 76 -1.44 -11.13 -4.12
N ASP A 77 -1.41 -10.33 -5.19
CA ASP A 77 -0.23 -10.09 -6.01
C ASP A 77 0.50 -8.82 -5.56
N ILE A 78 -0.25 -7.82 -5.06
CA ILE A 78 0.27 -6.53 -4.59
C ILE A 78 -0.30 -6.16 -3.21
N LEU A 79 0.58 -5.81 -2.27
CA LEU A 79 0.22 -5.11 -1.05
C LEU A 79 0.19 -3.61 -1.30
N ILE A 80 -0.93 -2.97 -1.00
CA ILE A 80 -1.06 -1.52 -0.93
C ILE A 80 -1.03 -1.11 0.55
N GLU A 81 0.03 -0.43 0.95
CA GLU A 81 0.27 -0.03 2.33
C GLU A 81 0.09 1.49 2.45
N VAL A 82 -1.01 1.92 3.06
CA VAL A 82 -1.39 3.33 3.21
C VAL A 82 -1.86 3.62 4.64
N THR A 83 -1.31 2.90 5.61
CA THR A 83 -1.56 3.14 7.04
C THR A 83 -0.89 4.45 7.50
N PRO A 84 -1.30 5.01 8.66
CA PRO A 84 -0.64 6.18 9.22
C PRO A 84 0.86 5.97 9.43
N THR A 85 1.65 7.03 9.21
CA THR A 85 3.10 7.00 9.42
C THR A 85 3.44 7.12 10.90
N ASP A 86 4.17 6.14 11.40
CA ASP A 86 4.99 6.27 12.61
C ASP A 86 6.39 6.72 12.20
N VAL A 87 6.86 7.84 12.75
CA VAL A 87 8.16 8.44 12.39
C VAL A 87 9.33 7.92 13.23
N GLU A 88 9.05 7.24 14.34
CA GLU A 88 10.07 6.74 15.26
C GLU A 88 10.44 5.30 14.93
N THR A 89 9.43 4.46 14.73
CA THR A 89 9.58 3.01 14.53
C THR A 89 9.24 2.57 13.11
N ALA A 90 8.44 3.37 12.38
CA ALA A 90 7.79 2.96 11.13
C ALA A 90 6.87 1.74 11.24
N GLU A 91 6.59 1.24 12.44
CA GLU A 91 5.69 0.13 12.65
C GLU A 91 4.23 0.60 12.73
N PRO A 92 3.26 -0.23 12.30
CA PRO A 92 3.41 -1.59 11.76
C PRO A 92 3.77 -1.66 10.26
N ALA A 93 3.88 -0.52 9.58
CA ALA A 93 4.05 -0.47 8.13
C ALA A 93 5.36 -1.12 7.66
N LEU A 94 6.45 -0.98 8.42
CA LEU A 94 7.71 -1.63 8.11
C LEU A 94 7.57 -3.16 8.14
N GLY A 95 6.92 -3.70 9.16
CA GLY A 95 6.54 -5.12 9.25
C GLY A 95 5.66 -5.57 8.07
N HIS A 96 4.64 -4.80 7.73
CA HIS A 96 3.76 -5.12 6.59
C HIS A 96 4.55 -5.24 5.27
N ILE A 97 5.40 -4.25 4.97
CA ILE A 97 6.17 -4.22 3.73
C ILE A 97 7.17 -5.37 3.69
N ARG A 98 7.91 -5.62 4.78
CA ARG A 98 8.86 -6.74 4.84
C ARG A 98 8.15 -8.09 4.67
N GLY A 99 7.04 -8.29 5.37
CA GLY A 99 6.25 -9.52 5.27
C GLY A 99 5.74 -9.78 3.85
N ALA A 100 5.23 -8.75 3.16
CA ALA A 100 4.79 -8.88 1.78
C ALA A 100 5.95 -9.17 0.81
N LEU A 101 7.08 -8.47 0.92
CA LEU A 101 8.24 -8.70 0.07
C LEU A 101 8.82 -10.11 0.27
N GLN A 102 8.94 -10.57 1.52
CA GLN A 102 9.38 -11.94 1.86
C GLN A 102 8.48 -13.03 1.27
N ARG A 103 7.18 -12.72 1.10
CA ARG A 103 6.20 -13.60 0.44
C ARG A 103 6.23 -13.50 -1.09
N GLY A 104 7.19 -12.76 -1.67
CA GLY A 104 7.28 -12.55 -3.11
C GLY A 104 6.11 -11.74 -3.66
N ARG A 105 5.58 -10.78 -2.88
CA ARG A 105 4.48 -9.89 -3.31
C ARG A 105 5.03 -8.50 -3.61
N HIS A 106 4.47 -7.84 -4.63
CA HIS A 106 4.82 -6.44 -4.89
C HIS A 106 4.26 -5.54 -3.79
N VAL A 107 4.89 -4.39 -3.59
CA VAL A 107 4.42 -3.40 -2.60
C VAL A 107 4.31 -2.03 -3.25
N VAL A 108 3.18 -1.37 -3.00
CA VAL A 108 2.97 0.06 -3.25
C VAL A 108 2.65 0.73 -1.92
N THR A 109 3.35 1.80 -1.55
CA THR A 109 3.10 2.49 -0.28
C THR A 109 2.99 4.01 -0.42
N SER A 110 2.15 4.63 0.41
CA SER A 110 2.18 6.07 0.66
C SER A 110 2.80 6.43 2.02
N ASN A 111 3.19 5.43 2.81
CA ASN A 111 3.74 5.63 4.13
C ASN A 111 5.22 5.98 4.05
N LYS A 112 5.58 7.13 4.63
CA LYS A 112 6.95 7.68 4.55
C LYS A 112 7.90 7.02 5.53
N GLY A 113 7.39 6.46 6.64
CA GLY A 113 8.20 5.90 7.72
C GLY A 113 9.15 4.81 7.24
N PRO A 114 8.66 3.72 6.62
CA PRO A 114 9.52 2.63 6.17
C PRO A 114 10.57 3.06 5.15
N ILE A 115 10.21 3.97 4.23
CA ILE A 115 11.14 4.51 3.23
C ILE A 115 12.20 5.42 3.88
N ALA A 116 11.84 6.20 4.90
CA ALA A 116 12.78 7.06 5.60
C ALA A 116 13.76 6.25 6.48
N ILE A 117 13.29 5.17 7.12
CA ILE A 117 14.07 4.40 8.08
C ILE A 117 14.93 3.32 7.42
N ASP A 118 14.39 2.54 6.47
CA ASP A 118 15.06 1.35 5.93
C ASP A 118 14.89 1.16 4.42
N TYR A 119 14.95 2.23 3.63
CA TYR A 119 14.87 2.08 2.18
C TYR A 119 15.94 1.15 1.56
N PRO A 120 17.23 1.20 1.95
CA PRO A 120 18.23 0.27 1.40
C PRO A 120 17.89 -1.19 1.67
N GLY A 121 17.46 -1.54 2.89
CA GLY A 121 17.08 -2.90 3.25
C GLY A 121 15.82 -3.37 2.51
N LEU A 122 14.79 -2.53 2.45
CA LEU A 122 13.56 -2.83 1.71
C LEU A 122 13.80 -3.01 0.21
N ARG A 123 14.70 -2.20 -0.37
CA ARG A 123 15.07 -2.34 -1.79
C ARG A 123 15.81 -3.66 -2.05
N ALA A 124 16.81 -3.97 -1.24
CA ALA A 124 17.57 -5.22 -1.37
C ALA A 124 16.63 -6.42 -1.25
N LEU A 125 15.71 -6.41 -0.28
CA LEU A 125 14.72 -7.47 -0.09
C LEU A 125 13.77 -7.61 -1.30
N ALA A 126 13.33 -6.50 -1.89
CA ALA A 126 12.50 -6.53 -3.10
C ALA A 126 13.26 -7.12 -4.30
N GLU A 127 14.53 -6.75 -4.47
CA GLU A 127 15.41 -7.28 -5.52
C GLU A 127 15.66 -8.79 -5.35
N GLU A 128 16.00 -9.24 -4.13
CA GLU A 128 16.20 -10.65 -3.79
C GLU A 128 14.93 -11.49 -4.04
N SER A 129 13.76 -10.91 -3.78
CA SER A 129 12.46 -11.57 -3.95
C SER A 129 11.92 -11.45 -5.38
N GLY A 130 12.61 -10.75 -6.28
CA GLY A 130 12.19 -10.57 -7.68
C GLY A 130 10.90 -9.74 -7.85
N VAL A 131 10.62 -8.85 -6.91
CA VAL A 131 9.40 -8.01 -6.88
C VAL A 131 9.72 -6.52 -6.90
N PHE A 132 8.67 -5.70 -6.89
CA PHE A 132 8.78 -4.25 -6.99
C PHE A 132 8.29 -3.60 -5.70
N LEU A 133 9.03 -2.59 -5.26
CA LEU A 133 8.62 -1.63 -4.24
C LEU A 133 8.43 -0.26 -4.89
N LYS A 134 7.21 0.28 -4.86
CA LYS A 134 6.86 1.60 -5.39
C LYS A 134 6.33 2.50 -4.27
N TYR A 135 6.71 3.78 -4.29
CA TYR A 135 6.49 4.71 -3.18
C TYR A 135 6.25 6.15 -3.64
N GLU A 136 5.60 6.34 -4.79
CA GLU A 136 5.37 7.68 -5.37
C GLU A 136 4.70 8.64 -4.38
N ALA A 137 3.63 8.19 -3.71
CA ALA A 137 2.82 9.02 -2.82
C ALA A 137 3.54 9.44 -1.52
N THR A 138 4.76 8.93 -1.24
CA THR A 138 5.52 9.33 -0.05
C THR A 138 6.11 10.74 -0.18
N VAL A 139 6.21 11.29 -1.38
CA VAL A 139 6.78 12.61 -1.64
C VAL A 139 5.94 13.36 -2.67
N CYS A 140 5.65 14.64 -2.42
CA CYS A 140 4.82 15.48 -3.31
C CYS A 140 3.40 14.95 -3.62
N GLY A 141 2.90 13.96 -2.87
CA GLY A 141 1.53 13.46 -2.99
C GLY A 141 1.22 12.88 -4.37
N ALA A 142 0.43 13.61 -5.17
CA ALA A 142 -0.02 13.16 -6.50
C ALA A 142 0.90 13.62 -7.65
N ILE A 143 1.95 14.40 -7.37
CA ILE A 143 2.91 14.83 -8.40
C ILE A 143 3.82 13.64 -8.74
N PRO A 144 3.95 13.23 -10.02
CA PRO A 144 4.70 12.05 -10.43
C PRO A 144 6.21 12.30 -10.42
N LEU A 145 6.80 12.48 -9.23
CA LEU A 145 8.21 12.81 -9.05
C LEU A 145 9.12 11.60 -9.23
N ILE A 146 8.85 10.52 -8.50
CA ILE A 146 9.67 9.30 -8.50
C ILE A 146 9.64 8.67 -9.89
N HIS A 147 8.46 8.53 -10.49
CA HIS A 147 8.30 8.02 -11.84
C HIS A 147 9.02 8.90 -12.88
N ALA A 148 8.87 10.23 -12.82
CA ALA A 148 9.56 11.12 -13.74
C ALA A 148 11.09 11.00 -13.62
N MET A 149 11.62 10.86 -12.40
CA MET A 149 13.06 10.69 -12.19
C MET A 149 13.57 9.34 -12.67
N GLN A 150 12.83 8.25 -12.41
CA GLN A 150 13.29 6.90 -12.71
C GLN A 150 13.11 6.52 -14.19
N GLU A 151 11.99 6.94 -14.81
CA GLU A 151 11.61 6.51 -16.15
C GLU A 151 11.70 7.66 -17.16
N GLY A 152 11.20 8.84 -16.79
CA GLY A 152 11.14 10.00 -17.70
C GLY A 152 12.49 10.69 -17.93
N LEU A 153 13.42 10.59 -16.98
CA LEU A 153 14.73 11.25 -16.97
C LEU A 153 15.88 10.24 -16.83
N ALA A 154 15.66 8.97 -17.20
CA ALA A 154 16.63 7.89 -17.03
C ALA A 154 17.99 8.16 -17.73
N GLY A 155 18.01 9.01 -18.78
CA GLY A 155 19.24 9.42 -19.49
C GLY A 155 19.94 10.64 -18.89
N ASN A 156 19.41 11.23 -17.83
CA ASN A 156 19.88 12.47 -17.23
C ASN A 156 20.58 12.21 -15.89
N THR A 157 21.60 13.00 -15.59
CA THR A 157 22.16 13.08 -14.24
C THR A 157 21.42 14.17 -13.47
N ILE A 158 20.67 13.79 -12.44
CA ILE A 158 19.97 14.76 -11.57
C ILE A 158 20.99 15.44 -10.65
N THR A 159 21.23 16.73 -10.87
CA THR A 159 22.20 17.51 -10.08
C THR A 159 21.58 18.26 -8.91
N ARG A 160 20.27 18.57 -8.97
CA ARG A 160 19.56 19.31 -7.92
C ARG A 160 18.05 19.07 -8.00
N ILE A 161 17.41 18.97 -6.83
CA ILE A 161 15.95 18.96 -6.68
C ILE A 161 15.58 20.12 -5.73
N CYS A 162 14.60 20.94 -6.12
CA CYS A 162 14.10 22.06 -5.32
C CYS A 162 12.58 22.15 -5.45
N GLY A 163 11.89 22.40 -4.35
CA GLY A 163 10.44 22.53 -4.32
C GLY A 163 9.92 22.77 -2.92
N VAL A 164 8.59 22.86 -2.81
CA VAL A 164 7.84 22.86 -1.55
C VAL A 164 7.02 21.58 -1.54
N PHE A 165 7.20 20.75 -0.51
CA PHE A 165 6.67 19.39 -0.44
C PHE A 165 6.29 19.01 0.99
#